data_AF-A0A1U7ZVU0-F1
#
_entry.id   AF-A0A1U7ZVU0-F1
#
_cell.length_a   1.000
_cell.length_b   1.000
_cell.length_c   1.000
_cell.angle_alpha   90.00
_cell.angle_beta   90.00
_cell.angle_gamma   90.00
#
_symmetry.space_group_name_H-M   'P 1'
#
loop_
_entity.id
_entity.type
_entity.pdbx_description
1 polymer ?
#
loop_
_entity_poly.entity_id
_entity_poly.type
_entity_poly.pdbx_seq_one_letter_code
_entity_poly.pdbx_strand_id
1 'polypeptide(L)'
;MAMVTTQASAVFRPCTSRSRFLTGSSGKLTKVISVKTPTSSSPSSFKIEAKKGEWLPGLASPSYLNGSLPGDNGFDPLGLAEDPDNLKWFVQAELQNGRWAMLGVAGMLLPEILTKIGIINVPAWYDAGKVEYFASSSTLFVVEFILFHYVEIRRWQDIKNPGSVNQDPIFKNYSLPPNEVGYPGGIFNPLNFAPTLEAKEKELANGRLAMLAFLGFVVQHNVTGKGPFDNLLQHLSDPWHNTIVQTLRG
;
A
#
# COMPACT_ATOMS: atom_id res chain seq x y z
N MET A 1 -16.64 -57.26 -34.16
CA MET A 1 -17.27 -55.95 -34.46
C MET A 1 -16.22 -54.88 -34.24
N ALA A 2 -16.02 -54.01 -35.24
CA ALA A 2 -14.83 -53.19 -35.51
C ALA A 2 -14.27 -52.45 -34.27
N MET A 3 -12.98 -52.51 -33.89
CA MET A 3 -11.68 -52.37 -34.60
C MET A 3 -11.45 -50.95 -35.20
N VAL A 4 -10.33 -50.24 -35.08
CA VAL A 4 -9.15 -50.19 -34.19
C VAL A 4 -8.57 -48.77 -34.37
N THR A 5 -8.00 -48.27 -33.29
CA THR A 5 -6.86 -47.36 -33.06
C THR A 5 -6.00 -46.82 -34.24
N THR A 6 -5.38 -45.67 -33.93
CA THR A 6 -4.00 -45.19 -34.25
C THR A 6 -3.69 -44.29 -35.47
N GLN A 7 -3.33 -43.04 -35.13
CA GLN A 7 -2.10 -42.29 -35.42
C GLN A 7 -1.47 -42.19 -36.84
N ALA A 8 -1.27 -40.91 -37.20
CA ALA A 8 -0.01 -40.26 -37.58
C ALA A 8 0.42 -40.10 -39.06
N SER A 9 1.12 -38.96 -39.23
CA SER A 9 2.12 -38.58 -40.25
C SER A 9 1.62 -38.07 -41.62
N ALA A 10 1.79 -36.75 -41.83
CA ALA A 10 1.73 -36.11 -43.12
C ALA A 10 3.14 -36.02 -43.74
N VAL A 11 3.28 -36.53 -44.96
CA VAL A 11 4.48 -36.46 -45.81
C VAL A 11 4.20 -35.54 -46.99
N PHE A 12 5.12 -34.61 -47.23
CA PHE A 12 5.16 -33.70 -48.38
C PHE A 12 5.33 -34.45 -49.72
N ARG A 13 4.73 -33.92 -50.81
CA ARG A 13 5.46 -33.64 -52.07
C ARG A 13 4.63 -32.80 -53.09
N PRO A 14 5.30 -32.04 -53.99
CA PRO A 14 4.72 -31.00 -54.84
C PRO A 14 4.66 -31.40 -56.34
N CYS A 15 3.92 -30.64 -57.18
CA CYS A 15 4.07 -30.62 -58.65
C CYS A 15 3.30 -29.42 -59.25
N THR A 16 3.95 -28.29 -59.53
CA THR A 16 4.50 -27.84 -60.84
C THR A 16 3.49 -27.69 -62.00
N SER A 17 3.15 -26.42 -62.27
CA SER A 17 3.04 -25.72 -63.56
C SER A 17 2.78 -26.51 -64.86
N ARG A 18 1.71 -26.13 -65.57
CA ARG A 18 1.72 -26.06 -67.04
C ARG A 18 0.83 -24.92 -67.56
N SER A 19 1.32 -24.26 -68.62
CA SER A 19 0.80 -23.05 -69.24
C SER A 19 0.03 -23.30 -70.54
N ARG A 20 -0.59 -22.20 -71.03
CA ARG A 20 -1.14 -21.92 -72.38
C ARG A 20 -2.56 -22.47 -72.67
N PHE A 21 -3.44 -21.83 -73.44
CA PHE A 21 -3.31 -20.78 -74.48
C PHE A 21 -4.65 -20.00 -74.59
N LEU A 22 -4.59 -18.81 -75.19
CA LEU A 22 -5.66 -17.83 -75.41
C LEU A 22 -6.68 -18.26 -76.49
N THR A 23 -7.97 -18.03 -76.25
CA THR A 23 -8.95 -17.65 -77.28
C THR A 23 -9.93 -16.62 -76.69
N GLY A 24 -10.15 -15.53 -77.41
CA GLY A 24 -10.95 -14.39 -76.94
C GLY A 24 -12.42 -14.51 -77.29
N SER A 25 -13.28 -13.87 -76.49
CA SER A 25 -14.44 -13.11 -76.96
C SER A 25 -15.01 -12.25 -75.83
N SER A 26 -15.60 -11.13 -76.24
CA SER A 26 -15.99 -9.96 -75.47
C SER A 26 -17.24 -10.20 -74.62
N GLY A 27 -17.26 -9.75 -73.36
CA GLY A 27 -18.47 -9.83 -72.54
C GLY A 27 -18.30 -9.32 -71.10
N LYS A 28 -18.65 -8.05 -70.88
CA LYS A 28 -19.13 -7.40 -69.64
C LYS A 28 -18.56 -7.87 -68.29
N LEU A 29 -17.74 -7.00 -67.70
CA LEU A 29 -17.37 -6.99 -66.29
C LEU A 29 -18.60 -6.88 -65.38
N THR A 30 -18.80 -7.87 -64.50
CA THR A 30 -19.56 -7.71 -63.26
C THR A 30 -18.86 -8.54 -62.19
N LYS A 31 -17.90 -7.92 -61.48
CA LYS A 31 -17.11 -8.58 -60.43
C LYS A 31 -17.89 -8.52 -59.13
N VAL A 32 -18.65 -9.57 -58.82
CA VAL A 32 -19.24 -9.77 -57.50
C VAL A 32 -18.13 -10.21 -56.54
N ILE A 33 -17.74 -9.32 -55.63
CA ILE A 33 -16.78 -9.62 -54.57
C ILE A 33 -17.56 -10.27 -53.42
N SER A 34 -17.42 -11.58 -53.25
CA SER A 34 -17.88 -12.30 -52.06
C SER A 34 -16.81 -12.16 -50.98
N VAL A 35 -17.05 -11.29 -50.00
CA VAL A 35 -16.23 -11.18 -48.79
C VAL A 35 -16.64 -12.29 -47.83
N LYS A 36 -15.76 -13.28 -47.62
CA LYS A 36 -15.91 -14.23 -46.50
C LYS A 36 -15.46 -13.52 -45.21
N THR A 37 -16.38 -13.39 -44.26
CA THR A 37 -16.12 -12.87 -42.91
C THR A 37 -15.19 -13.84 -42.17
N PRO A 38 -14.04 -13.40 -41.62
CA PRO A 38 -13.24 -14.25 -40.76
C PRO A 38 -13.96 -14.40 -39.41
N THR A 39 -14.22 -15.66 -39.01
CA THR A 39 -14.69 -16.01 -37.67
C THR A 39 -13.67 -15.51 -36.64
N SER A 40 -14.09 -14.60 -35.77
CA SER A 40 -13.28 -14.04 -34.70
C SER A 40 -13.00 -15.11 -33.64
N SER A 41 -11.81 -15.72 -33.67
CA SER A 41 -11.26 -16.38 -32.49
C SER A 41 -10.86 -15.29 -31.50
N SER A 42 -11.59 -15.18 -30.39
CA SER A 42 -11.23 -14.27 -29.30
C SER A 42 -9.81 -14.60 -28.82
N PRO A 43 -8.88 -13.64 -28.78
CA PRO A 43 -7.62 -13.89 -28.11
C PRO A 43 -7.93 -14.06 -26.62
N SER A 44 -7.61 -15.24 -26.08
CA SER A 44 -7.54 -15.42 -24.63
C SER A 44 -6.58 -14.38 -24.09
N SER A 45 -7.07 -13.38 -23.34
CA SER A 45 -6.19 -12.41 -22.70
C SER A 45 -5.39 -13.16 -21.64
N PHE A 46 -4.15 -13.48 -21.94
CA PHE A 46 -3.21 -13.91 -20.91
C PHE A 46 -2.90 -12.66 -20.08
N LYS A 47 -3.58 -12.50 -18.95
CA LYS A 47 -3.20 -11.50 -17.96
C LYS A 47 -1.93 -12.01 -17.29
N ILE A 48 -0.80 -11.45 -17.71
CA ILE A 48 0.44 -11.59 -16.95
C ILE A 48 0.25 -10.72 -15.71
N GLU A 49 -0.19 -11.34 -14.62
CA GLU A 49 -0.18 -10.71 -13.31
C GLU A 49 1.29 -10.66 -12.87
N ALA A 50 1.83 -9.45 -12.72
CA ALA A 50 3.17 -9.28 -12.19
C ALA A 50 3.23 -9.99 -10.84
N LYS A 51 4.21 -10.88 -10.65
CA LYS A 51 4.42 -11.56 -9.38
C LYS A 51 4.51 -10.49 -8.29
N LYS A 52 3.55 -10.48 -7.37
CA LYS A 52 3.53 -9.53 -6.26
C LYS A 52 4.86 -9.62 -5.51
N GLY A 53 5.37 -8.48 -5.05
CA GLY A 53 6.72 -8.39 -4.50
C GLY A 53 6.94 -9.40 -3.38
N GLU A 54 7.98 -10.21 -3.47
CA GLU A 54 8.38 -11.10 -2.37
C GLU A 54 9.36 -10.33 -1.48
N TRP A 55 9.11 -10.32 -0.17
CA TRP A 55 10.03 -9.68 0.78
C TRP A 55 11.42 -10.35 0.78
N LEU A 56 11.46 -11.67 0.58
CA LEU A 56 12.68 -12.47 0.42
C LEU A 56 12.60 -13.25 -0.91
N PRO A 57 13.42 -12.91 -1.91
CA PRO A 57 13.35 -13.54 -3.22
C PRO A 57 13.66 -15.04 -3.11
N GLY A 58 12.74 -15.88 -3.59
CA GLY A 58 12.89 -17.34 -3.58
C GLY A 58 12.22 -18.07 -2.42
N LEU A 59 11.66 -17.34 -1.43
CA LEU A 59 10.78 -17.93 -0.43
C LEU A 59 9.33 -17.87 -0.91
N ALA A 60 8.61 -19.00 -0.85
CA ALA A 60 7.19 -19.02 -1.18
C ALA A 60 6.39 -18.22 -0.14
N SER A 61 5.46 -17.39 -0.61
CA SER A 61 4.53 -16.67 0.27
C SER A 61 3.64 -17.68 1.04
N PRO A 62 3.31 -17.40 2.32
CA PRO A 62 2.31 -18.17 3.05
C PRO A 62 0.96 -18.22 2.32
N SER A 63 0.24 -19.35 2.42
CA SER A 63 -1.00 -19.60 1.67
C SER A 63 -2.18 -18.70 2.04
N TYR A 64 -2.15 -18.07 3.21
CA TYR A 64 -3.16 -17.11 3.66
C TYR A 64 -2.92 -15.69 3.13
N LEU A 65 -1.72 -15.40 2.60
CA LEU A 65 -1.36 -14.14 1.96
C LEU A 65 -1.52 -14.26 0.43
N ASN A 66 -2.75 -14.00 -0.03
CA ASN A 66 -3.17 -14.20 -1.42
C ASN A 66 -2.87 -13.00 -2.35
N GLY A 67 -2.23 -11.94 -1.85
CA GLY A 67 -2.00 -10.74 -2.63
C GLY A 67 -3.22 -9.83 -2.79
N SER A 68 -4.37 -10.15 -2.19
CA SER A 68 -5.57 -9.31 -2.24
C SER A 68 -5.48 -8.07 -1.34
N LEU A 69 -4.68 -8.14 -0.27
CA LEU A 69 -4.48 -7.02 0.66
C LEU A 69 -3.48 -6.01 0.08
N PRO A 70 -3.71 -4.69 0.25
CA PRO A 70 -2.73 -3.69 -0.14
C PRO A 70 -1.45 -3.88 0.68
N GLY A 71 -0.29 -3.79 0.03
CA GLY A 71 1.02 -3.88 0.70
C GLY A 71 1.42 -5.30 1.11
N ASP A 72 0.74 -6.33 0.59
CA ASP A 72 1.11 -7.73 0.79
C ASP A 72 2.38 -8.07 0.01
N ASN A 73 3.45 -8.40 0.75
CA ASN A 73 4.72 -8.86 0.18
C ASN A 73 5.09 -10.28 0.67
N GLY A 74 4.12 -11.04 1.20
CA GLY A 74 4.35 -12.38 1.76
C GLY A 74 5.18 -12.40 3.05
N PHE A 75 5.25 -11.28 3.79
CA PHE A 75 6.03 -11.16 5.02
C PHE A 75 5.21 -11.56 6.26
N ASP A 76 5.32 -12.82 6.66
CA ASP A 76 4.90 -13.30 7.98
C ASP A 76 5.73 -14.53 8.40
N PRO A 77 7.01 -14.36 8.75
CA PRO A 77 7.87 -15.49 9.09
C PRO A 77 7.50 -16.16 10.42
N LEU A 78 6.70 -15.49 11.27
CA LEU A 78 6.31 -15.98 12.60
C LEU A 78 4.88 -16.56 12.63
N GLY A 79 4.16 -16.54 11.51
CA GLY A 79 2.80 -17.07 11.42
C GLY A 79 1.78 -16.33 12.29
N LEU A 80 1.99 -15.03 12.55
CA LEU A 80 1.12 -14.26 13.45
C LEU A 80 -0.28 -14.11 12.85
N ALA A 81 -0.38 -14.02 11.52
CA ALA A 81 -1.62 -13.75 10.80
C ALA A 81 -2.22 -15.00 10.13
N GLU A 82 -1.90 -16.20 10.64
CA GLU A 82 -2.45 -17.47 10.11
C GLU A 82 -3.98 -17.53 10.22
N ASP A 83 -4.52 -17.06 11.35
CA ASP A 83 -5.97 -16.97 11.56
C ASP A 83 -6.54 -15.72 10.83
N PRO A 84 -7.56 -15.86 9.97
CA PRO A 84 -8.18 -14.73 9.27
C PRO A 84 -8.70 -13.62 10.19
N ASP A 85 -9.09 -13.92 11.43
CA ASP A 85 -9.55 -12.88 12.35
C ASP A 85 -8.39 -12.08 12.95
N ASN A 86 -7.25 -12.74 13.21
CA ASN A 86 -6.01 -12.06 13.59
C ASN A 86 -5.48 -11.20 12.42
N LEU A 87 -5.56 -11.70 11.19
CA LEU A 87 -5.17 -10.94 10.00
C LEU A 87 -5.98 -9.65 9.87
N LYS A 88 -7.31 -9.71 10.02
CA LYS A 88 -8.17 -8.50 10.00
C LYS A 88 -7.77 -7.52 11.09
N TRP A 89 -7.51 -8.00 12.30
CA TRP A 89 -7.08 -7.15 13.41
C TRP A 89 -5.72 -6.48 13.14
N PHE A 90 -4.74 -7.24 12.65
CA PHE A 90 -3.40 -6.71 12.35
C PHE A 90 -3.38 -5.73 11.19
N VAL A 91 -4.23 -5.90 10.18
CA VAL A 91 -4.40 -4.88 9.12
C VAL A 91 -4.86 -3.55 9.72
N GLN A 92 -5.85 -3.56 10.62
CA GLN A 92 -6.33 -2.34 11.26
C GLN A 92 -5.31 -1.75 12.24
N ALA A 93 -4.58 -2.61 12.96
CA ALA A 93 -3.50 -2.20 13.84
C ALA A 93 -2.35 -1.54 13.06
N GLU A 94 -1.93 -2.12 11.94
CA GLU A 94 -0.89 -1.58 11.07
C GLU A 94 -1.29 -0.20 10.53
N LEU A 95 -2.52 -0.05 10.04
CA LEU A 95 -3.02 1.24 9.55
C LEU A 95 -2.95 2.32 10.63
N GLN A 96 -3.43 2.03 11.84
CA GLN A 96 -3.48 3.05 12.89
C GLN A 96 -2.08 3.40 13.43
N ASN A 97 -1.23 2.40 13.66
CA ASN A 97 0.15 2.63 14.09
C ASN A 97 0.94 3.39 13.03
N GLY A 98 0.78 3.03 11.74
CA GLY A 98 1.41 3.74 10.63
C GLY A 98 0.97 5.20 10.53
N ARG A 99 -0.33 5.49 10.66
CA ARG A 99 -0.87 6.86 10.65
C ARG A 99 -0.35 7.71 11.79
N TRP A 100 -0.34 7.17 13.02
CA TRP A 100 0.25 7.86 14.17
C TRP A 100 1.74 8.09 14.01
N ALA A 101 2.48 7.10 13.51
CA ALA A 101 3.89 7.23 13.27
C ALA A 101 4.21 8.30 12.21
N MET A 102 3.42 8.40 11.13
CA MET A 102 3.58 9.45 10.13
C MET A 102 3.42 10.85 10.74
N LEU A 103 2.38 11.05 11.56
CA LEU A 103 2.17 12.33 12.26
C LEU A 103 3.28 12.62 13.28
N GLY A 104 3.68 11.61 14.05
CA GLY A 104 4.73 11.71 15.05
C GLY A 104 6.09 12.07 14.44
N VAL A 105 6.53 11.33 13.42
CA VAL A 105 7.81 11.58 12.72
C VAL A 105 7.83 12.95 12.07
N ALA A 106 6.74 13.37 11.42
CA ALA A 106 6.62 14.71 10.86
C ALA A 106 6.70 15.79 11.96
N GLY A 107 5.99 15.60 13.09
CA GLY A 107 6.00 16.52 14.23
C GLY A 107 7.32 16.55 15.01
N MET A 108 8.14 15.50 14.94
CA MET A 108 9.45 15.47 15.56
C MET A 108 10.52 16.11 14.67
N LEU A 109 10.50 15.78 13.37
CA LEU A 109 11.55 16.16 12.43
C LEU A 109 11.37 17.57 11.85
N LEU A 110 10.16 17.94 11.45
CA LEU A 110 9.93 19.23 10.77
C LEU A 110 10.21 20.43 11.69
N PRO A 111 9.74 20.48 12.95
CA PRO A 111 10.04 21.61 13.83
C PRO A 111 11.53 21.74 14.14
N GLU A 112 12.26 20.63 14.24
CA GLU A 112 13.71 20.65 14.43
C GLU A 112 14.41 21.26 13.22
N ILE A 113 14.06 20.85 12.00
CA ILE A 113 14.61 21.42 10.76
C ILE A 113 14.32 22.92 10.68
N LEU A 114 13.07 23.33 10.88
CA LEU A 114 12.67 24.74 10.79
C LEU A 114 13.34 25.60 11.86
N THR A 115 13.58 25.04 13.05
CA THR A 115 14.29 25.73 14.13
C THR A 115 15.77 25.89 13.81
N LYS A 116 16.41 24.88 13.19
CA LYS A 116 17.82 24.94 12.79
C LYS A 116 18.07 25.88 11.61
N ILE A 117 17.08 26.03 10.72
CA ILE A 117 17.11 27.03 9.64
C ILE A 117 16.84 28.45 10.18
N GLY A 118 16.27 28.59 11.39
CA GLY A 118 16.02 29.87 12.04
C GLY A 118 14.70 30.55 11.66
N ILE A 119 13.74 29.79 11.11
CA ILE A 119 12.42 30.32 10.73
C ILE A 119 11.53 30.45 11.97
N ILE A 120 11.59 29.46 12.87
CA ILE A 120 10.81 29.38 14.11
C ILE A 120 11.73 29.03 15.27
N ASN A 121 11.30 29.29 16.51
CA ASN A 121 12.01 28.86 17.71
C ASN A 121 11.13 27.89 18.49
N VAL A 122 11.23 26.60 18.17
CA VAL A 122 10.44 25.53 18.81
C VAL A 122 11.39 24.62 19.58
N PRO A 123 11.05 24.21 20.81
CA PRO A 123 11.85 23.26 21.58
C PRO A 123 11.92 21.90 20.87
N ALA A 124 12.96 21.12 21.18
CA ALA A 124 13.07 19.76 20.68
C ALA A 124 11.87 18.91 21.13
N TRP A 125 11.48 17.93 20.33
CA TRP A 125 10.30 17.09 20.60
C TRP A 125 10.33 16.41 21.97
N TYR A 126 11.51 16.06 22.48
CA TYR A 126 11.69 15.44 23.81
C TYR A 126 11.64 16.45 24.97
N ASP A 127 11.88 17.74 24.70
CA ASP A 127 11.81 18.82 25.70
C ASP A 127 10.46 19.56 25.65
N ALA A 128 9.67 19.37 24.60
CA ALA A 128 8.36 20.01 24.45
C ALA A 128 7.43 19.79 25.66
N GLY A 129 7.47 18.61 26.29
CA GLY A 129 6.64 18.31 27.47
C GLY A 129 7.00 19.07 28.75
N LYS A 130 8.20 19.68 28.82
CA LYS A 130 8.66 20.46 29.99
C LYS A 130 8.27 21.94 29.92
N VAL A 131 7.78 22.37 28.76
CA VAL A 131 7.43 23.77 28.51
C VAL A 131 6.10 24.08 29.21
N GLU A 132 6.00 25.29 29.75
CA GLU A 132 4.74 25.76 30.31
C GLU A 132 3.76 26.11 29.19
N TYR A 133 2.61 25.45 29.22
CA TYR A 133 1.49 25.73 28.33
C TYR A 133 0.39 26.49 29.09
N PHE A 134 -0.66 26.88 28.37
CA PHE A 134 -1.81 27.60 28.92
C PHE A 134 -2.56 26.85 30.04
N ALA A 135 -2.37 25.53 30.13
CA ALA A 135 -3.00 24.66 31.11
C ALA A 135 -1.99 23.64 31.65
N SER A 136 -2.31 23.05 32.81
CA SER A 136 -1.48 21.99 33.39
C SER A 136 -1.45 20.76 32.48
N SER A 137 -0.32 20.05 32.42
CA SER A 137 -0.16 18.84 31.61
C SER A 137 -1.18 17.77 31.97
N SER A 138 -1.58 17.67 33.24
CA SER A 138 -2.64 16.77 33.69
C SER A 138 -4.01 17.13 33.11
N THR A 139 -4.35 18.42 33.02
CA THR A 139 -5.59 18.87 32.40
C THR A 139 -5.62 18.55 30.91
N LEU A 140 -4.50 18.80 30.20
CA LEU A 140 -4.38 18.45 28.78
C LEU A 140 -4.53 16.94 28.55
N PHE A 141 -3.88 16.12 29.38
CA PHE A 141 -3.99 14.67 29.33
C PHE A 141 -5.42 14.17 29.55
N VAL A 142 -6.17 14.75 30.50
CA VAL A 142 -7.57 14.34 30.75
C VAL A 142 -8.47 14.69 29.56
N VAL A 143 -8.31 15.87 28.98
CA VAL A 143 -9.07 16.28 27.78
C VAL A 143 -8.74 15.35 26.61
N GLU A 144 -7.46 15.07 26.39
CA GLU A 144 -6.99 14.11 25.38
C GLU A 144 -7.63 12.73 25.60
N PHE A 145 -7.55 12.19 26.81
CA PHE A 145 -8.12 10.88 27.15
C PHE A 145 -9.63 10.82 26.87
N ILE A 146 -10.41 11.83 27.26
CA ILE A 146 -11.87 11.85 27.04
C ILE A 146 -12.20 11.84 25.54
N LEU A 147 -11.51 12.67 24.75
CA LEU A 147 -11.75 12.77 23.32
C LEU A 147 -11.34 11.48 22.59
N PHE A 148 -10.15 10.96 22.86
CA PHE A 148 -9.70 9.70 22.27
C PHE A 148 -10.54 8.52 22.70
N HIS A 149 -10.98 8.47 23.96
CA HIS A 149 -11.86 7.41 24.44
C HIS A 149 -13.15 7.33 23.62
N TYR A 150 -13.78 8.47 23.33
CA TYR A 150 -14.97 8.50 22.48
C TYR A 150 -14.70 8.06 21.04
N VAL A 151 -13.67 8.61 20.41
CA VAL A 151 -13.33 8.33 19.00
C VAL A 151 -12.90 6.87 18.81
N GLU A 152 -12.05 6.36 19.68
CA GLU A 152 -11.52 5.00 19.61
C GLU A 152 -12.60 3.95 19.89
N ILE A 153 -13.54 4.20 20.81
CA ILE A 153 -14.67 3.27 21.03
C ILE A 153 -15.54 3.19 19.78
N ARG A 154 -15.83 4.32 19.12
CA ARG A 154 -16.60 4.32 17.87
C ARG A 154 -15.87 3.53 16.77
N ARG A 155 -14.57 3.75 16.63
CA ARG A 155 -13.73 2.98 15.69
C ARG A 155 -13.73 1.48 16.02
N TRP A 156 -13.63 1.12 17.30
CA TRP A 156 -13.65 -0.27 17.75
C TRP A 156 -15.01 -0.95 17.48
N GLN A 157 -16.12 -0.22 17.64
CA GLN A 157 -17.45 -0.69 17.27
C GLN A 157 -17.55 -0.96 15.76
N ASP A 158 -16.93 -0.12 14.91
CA ASP A 158 -16.85 -0.35 13.47
C ASP A 158 -16.05 -1.61 13.12
N ILE A 159 -14.90 -1.83 13.77
CA ILE A 159 -14.06 -3.01 13.54
C ILE A 159 -14.82 -4.31 13.90
N LYS A 160 -15.59 -4.29 14.99
CA LYS A 160 -16.39 -5.45 15.40
C LYS A 160 -17.61 -5.68 14.51
N ASN A 161 -18.34 -4.61 14.23
CA ASN A 161 -19.58 -4.63 13.47
C ASN A 161 -19.51 -3.54 12.39
N PRO A 162 -18.98 -3.86 11.20
CA PRO A 162 -18.75 -2.89 10.13
C PRO A 162 -20.03 -2.13 9.76
N GLY A 163 -19.95 -0.81 9.75
CA GLY A 163 -21.05 0.08 9.38
C GLY A 163 -22.06 0.38 10.48
N SER A 164 -21.88 -0.18 11.68
CA SER A 164 -22.76 0.09 12.84
C SER A 164 -22.68 1.54 13.35
N VAL A 165 -21.57 2.23 13.07
CA VAL A 165 -21.27 3.59 13.58
C VAL A 165 -21.24 4.66 12.49
N ASN A 166 -21.76 4.36 11.29
CA ASN A 166 -21.73 5.29 10.17
C ASN A 166 -22.67 6.49 10.35
N GLN A 167 -23.67 6.39 11.22
CA GLN A 167 -24.59 7.48 11.53
C GLN A 167 -24.08 8.35 12.69
N ASP A 168 -24.14 9.67 12.53
CA ASP A 168 -23.88 10.63 13.60
C ASP A 168 -24.97 10.48 14.70
N PRO A 169 -24.58 10.35 15.99
CA PRO A 169 -25.53 10.15 17.08
C PRO A 169 -26.45 11.36 17.34
N ILE A 170 -26.03 12.57 16.97
CA ILE A 170 -26.78 13.81 17.18
C ILE A 170 -27.54 14.17 15.90
N PHE A 171 -26.85 14.13 14.75
CA PHE A 171 -27.41 14.55 13.47
C PHE A 171 -27.67 13.37 12.55
N LYS A 172 -28.82 12.72 12.70
CA LYS A 172 -29.22 11.54 11.90
C LYS A 172 -29.23 11.76 10.38
N ASN A 173 -29.27 13.02 9.92
CA ASN A 173 -29.22 13.40 8.51
C ASN A 173 -27.82 13.25 7.90
N TYR A 174 -26.76 13.25 8.71
CA TYR A 174 -25.40 13.04 8.25
C TYR A 174 -24.98 11.60 8.56
N SER A 175 -24.79 10.81 7.50
CA SER A 175 -24.27 9.44 7.58
C SER A 175 -23.08 9.30 6.66
N LEU A 176 -22.10 8.54 7.10
CA LEU A 176 -21.01 8.07 6.24
C LEU A 176 -21.57 7.10 5.20
N PRO A 177 -21.09 7.14 3.95
CA PRO A 177 -21.42 6.15 2.94
C PRO A 177 -20.85 4.77 3.35
N PRO A 178 -21.43 3.66 2.86
CA PRO A 178 -20.85 2.33 3.03
C PRO A 178 -19.40 2.31 2.56
N ASN A 179 -18.51 1.87 3.43
CA ASN A 179 -17.07 1.97 3.30
C ASN A 179 -16.39 0.66 3.73
N GLU A 180 -15.11 0.53 3.41
CA GLU A 180 -14.29 -0.56 3.93
C GLU A 180 -13.77 -0.19 5.32
N VAL A 181 -13.70 -1.17 6.22
CA VAL A 181 -13.18 -0.99 7.59
C VAL A 181 -11.76 -0.42 7.53
N GLY A 182 -11.53 0.69 8.23
CA GLY A 182 -10.25 1.42 8.24
C GLY A 182 -10.15 2.55 7.22
N TYR A 183 -11.11 2.66 6.29
CA TYR A 183 -11.19 3.68 5.24
C TYR A 183 -12.54 4.40 5.27
N PRO A 184 -12.80 5.28 6.26
CA PRO A 184 -14.15 5.75 6.57
C PRO A 184 -14.81 6.65 5.51
N GLY A 185 -14.03 7.31 4.65
CA GLY A 185 -14.57 8.19 3.60
C GLY A 185 -15.44 9.34 4.13
N GLY A 186 -16.34 9.85 3.29
CA GLY A 186 -17.27 10.94 3.66
C GLY A 186 -16.54 12.18 4.17
N ILE A 187 -16.84 12.61 5.40
CA ILE A 187 -16.21 13.78 6.02
C ILE A 187 -14.69 13.63 6.23
N PHE A 188 -14.19 12.40 6.33
CA PHE A 188 -12.76 12.11 6.46
C PHE A 188 -12.00 12.20 5.13
N ASN A 189 -12.72 12.33 4.01
CA ASN A 189 -12.16 12.57 2.68
C ASN A 189 -12.87 13.76 2.01
N PRO A 190 -12.67 14.99 2.51
CA PRO A 190 -13.37 16.17 2.02
C PRO A 190 -13.03 16.50 0.55
N LEU A 191 -11.84 16.09 0.09
CA LEU A 191 -11.39 16.27 -1.29
C LEU A 191 -11.88 15.17 -2.24
N ASN A 192 -12.60 14.17 -1.72
CA ASN A 192 -13.16 13.06 -2.47
C ASN A 192 -12.14 12.35 -3.39
N PHE A 193 -10.91 12.16 -2.90
CA PHE A 193 -9.91 11.39 -3.64
C PHE A 193 -10.33 9.91 -3.72
N ALA A 194 -10.08 9.28 -4.86
CA ALA A 194 -10.41 7.88 -5.05
C ALA A 194 -9.51 6.98 -4.19
N PRO A 195 -10.06 6.10 -3.32
CA PRO A 195 -9.29 5.17 -2.51
C PRO A 195 -8.83 3.96 -3.35
N THR A 196 -7.98 4.20 -4.35
CA THR A 196 -7.42 3.14 -5.20
C THR A 196 -6.48 2.23 -4.40
N LEU A 197 -6.29 0.98 -4.86
CA LEU A 197 -5.37 0.04 -4.20
C LEU A 197 -3.94 0.61 -4.11
N GLU A 198 -3.47 1.26 -5.17
CA GLU A 198 -2.15 1.91 -5.21
C GLU A 198 -2.01 3.03 -4.14
N ALA A 199 -3.08 3.80 -3.87
CA ALA A 199 -3.05 4.83 -2.84
C ALA A 199 -2.95 4.22 -1.44
N LYS A 200 -3.66 3.11 -1.18
CA LYS A 200 -3.56 2.35 0.07
C LYS A 200 -2.17 1.73 0.25
N GLU A 201 -1.57 1.23 -0.82
CA GLU A 201 -0.20 0.73 -0.81
C GLU A 201 0.82 1.82 -0.47
N LYS A 202 0.68 3.02 -1.03
CA LYS A 202 1.52 4.18 -0.69
C LYS A 202 1.35 4.61 0.76
N GLU A 203 0.11 4.61 1.26
CA GLU A 203 -0.15 4.90 2.68
C GLU A 203 0.57 3.89 3.58
N LEU A 204 0.44 2.59 3.31
CA LEU A 204 1.10 1.54 4.09
C LEU A 204 2.62 1.61 4.00
N ALA A 205 3.18 1.88 2.81
CA ALA A 205 4.62 2.02 2.63
C ALA A 205 5.19 3.18 3.45
N ASN A 206 4.53 4.35 3.42
CA ASN A 206 4.93 5.51 4.21
C ASN A 206 4.70 5.27 5.72
N GLY A 207 3.62 4.59 6.09
CA GLY A 207 3.34 4.20 7.48
C GLY A 207 4.40 3.28 8.06
N ARG A 208 4.78 2.22 7.32
CA ARG A 208 5.86 1.29 7.70
C ARG A 208 7.21 2.01 7.84
N LEU A 209 7.55 2.86 6.88
CA LEU A 209 8.76 3.69 6.94
C LEU A 209 8.75 4.61 8.17
N ALA A 210 7.62 5.24 8.45
CA ALA A 210 7.48 6.13 9.60
C ALA A 210 7.57 5.38 10.93
N MET A 211 7.01 4.17 11.06
CA MET A 211 7.17 3.36 12.28
C MET A 211 8.64 3.03 12.55
N LEU A 212 9.41 2.68 11.51
CA LEU A 212 10.85 2.47 11.63
C LEU A 212 11.60 3.75 11.97
N ALA A 213 11.23 4.88 11.35
CA ALA A 213 11.84 6.17 11.63
C ALA A 213 11.58 6.63 13.08
N PHE A 214 10.36 6.45 13.59
CA PHE A 214 10.01 6.77 14.97
C PHE A 214 10.83 5.94 15.96
N LEU A 215 10.92 4.62 15.75
CA LEU A 215 11.78 3.75 16.55
C LEU A 215 13.25 4.22 16.49
N GLY A 216 13.72 4.56 15.30
CA GLY A 216 15.04 5.13 15.09
C GLY A 216 15.27 6.40 15.90
N PHE A 217 14.32 7.35 15.89
CA PHE A 217 14.45 8.60 16.63
C PHE A 217 14.50 8.39 18.15
N VAL A 218 13.67 7.50 18.69
CA VAL A 218 13.67 7.18 20.12
C VAL A 218 14.98 6.52 20.54
N VAL A 219 15.44 5.52 19.80
CA VAL A 219 16.70 4.81 20.09
C VAL A 219 17.90 5.74 19.93
N GLN A 220 17.94 6.53 18.85
CA GLN A 220 19.01 7.49 18.62
C GLN A 220 19.07 8.54 19.72
N HIS A 221 17.93 9.10 20.13
CA HIS A 221 17.90 10.08 21.21
C HIS A 221 18.40 9.49 22.54
N ASN A 222 18.02 8.24 22.85
CA ASN A 222 18.48 7.57 24.07
C ASN A 222 20.01 7.33 24.08
N VAL A 223 20.61 7.07 22.92
CA VAL A 223 22.06 6.81 22.81
C VAL A 223 22.87 8.11 22.67
N THR A 224 22.44 9.04 21.82
CA THR A 224 23.22 10.25 21.49
C THR A 224 22.86 11.46 22.33
N GLY A 225 21.68 11.48 22.94
CA GLY A 225 21.14 12.62 23.69
C GLY A 225 20.76 13.83 22.82
N LYS A 226 20.79 13.70 21.50
CA LYS A 226 20.54 14.78 20.53
C LYS A 226 19.26 14.52 19.72
N GLY A 227 18.81 15.54 19.00
CA GLY A 227 17.72 15.42 18.04
C GLY A 227 18.10 14.62 16.79
N PRO A 228 17.13 14.01 16.10
CA PRO A 228 17.38 13.23 14.88
C PRO A 228 18.02 14.03 13.76
N PHE A 229 17.69 15.32 13.59
CA PHE A 229 18.33 16.14 12.55
C PHE A 229 19.78 16.48 12.90
N ASP A 230 20.07 16.74 14.18
CA ASP A 230 21.45 16.91 14.64
C ASP A 230 22.30 15.64 14.44
N ASN A 231 21.72 14.46 14.68
CA ASN A 231 22.38 13.18 14.40
C ASN A 231 22.66 13.00 12.90
N LEU A 232 21.74 13.43 12.04
CA LEU A 232 21.94 13.42 10.59
C LEU A 232 23.08 14.36 10.18
N LEU A 233 23.12 15.59 10.70
CA LEU A 233 24.20 16.54 10.41
C LEU A 233 25.56 16.02 10.87
N GLN A 234 25.61 15.38 12.03
CA GLN A 234 26.84 14.76 12.54
C GLN A 234 27.28 13.58 11.65
N HIS A 235 26.34 12.76 11.16
CA HIS A 235 26.69 11.69 10.24
C HIS A 235 27.16 12.24 8.88
N LEU A 236 26.53 13.29 8.36
CA LEU A 236 26.91 13.90 7.09
C LEU A 236 28.26 14.62 7.13
N SER A 237 28.69 15.11 8.29
CA SER A 237 29.99 15.79 8.42
C SER A 237 31.16 14.80 8.32
N ASP A 238 31.02 13.58 8.84
CA ASP A 238 31.98 12.50 8.68
C ASP A 238 31.28 11.13 8.78
N PRO A 239 30.84 10.57 7.64
CA PRO A 239 30.06 9.33 7.64
C PRO A 239 30.81 8.11 8.16
N TRP A 240 32.14 8.11 8.09
CA TRP A 240 32.97 6.96 8.46
C TRP A 240 33.32 6.97 9.95
N HIS A 241 33.43 8.15 10.55
CA HIS A 241 33.82 8.31 11.95
C HIS A 241 32.64 8.63 12.88
N ASN A 242 31.48 9.02 12.35
CA ASN A 242 30.25 9.26 13.11
C ASN A 242 29.18 8.20 12.79
N THR A 243 29.38 6.97 13.27
CA THR A 243 28.39 5.88 13.16
C THR A 243 27.98 5.36 14.53
N ILE A 244 27.07 4.38 14.54
CA ILE A 244 26.64 3.68 15.75
C ILE A 244 27.81 3.05 16.54
N VAL A 245 28.89 2.65 15.86
CA VAL A 245 30.06 2.04 16.51
C VAL A 245 30.78 3.05 17.39
N GLN A 246 30.91 4.30 16.93
CA GLN A 246 31.61 5.33 17.69
C GLN A 246 30.74 5.98 18.77
N THR A 247 29.42 5.90 18.67
CA THR A 247 28.50 6.38 19.72
C THR A 247 28.37 5.39 20.87
N LEU A 248 28.40 4.09 20.59
CA LEU A 248 28.42 3.02 21.58
C LEU A 248 29.87 2.72 22.03
N ARG A 249 30.55 3.69 22.64
CA ARG A 249 31.83 3.41 23.31
C ARG A 249 31.57 2.65 24.61
N GLY A 250 31.76 1.33 24.56
CA GLY A 250 32.04 0.48 25.72
C GLY A 250 33.51 0.57 26.14
#